data_AF-A0A1D2R2D0-F1
#
_entry.id   AF-A0A1D2R2D0-F1
#
_cell.length_a   1.000
_cell.length_b   1.000
_cell.length_c   1.000
_cell.angle_alpha   90.00
_cell.angle_beta   90.00
_cell.angle_gamma   90.00
#
_symmetry.space_group_name_H-M   'P 1'
#
loop_
_entity.id
_entity.type
_entity.pdbx_description
1 polymer ?
#
loop_
_entity_poly.entity_id
_entity_poly.type
_entity_poly.pdbx_seq_one_letter_code
_entity_poly.pdbx_strand_id
1 'polypeptide(L)'
;MHKDDGSVIEVETGYERMSGEVKLRDRKVGVEVNYFHGLRDREWAERVFSLLCDALPLLERVSGLPYPRDYGVNIYDAAFEDVGRNDGENREREGIWIKPQAFDSYIVHEAAHCFTDISDESWIMEGSADIYTYIVLQRMNRSRDAGGVKGSAFAEYYKYLKFEEDFPLDGWDPMTAEVKKAYYGYGKAFIFMHMLCKKYGMGAIGEVNRNLHKRGVKASSGDYKLALEGVTGKNTDDLFSGWIFPGEYKVMPDEVKPVGKYRGSDLNRKVLQKWGNYSEWRIKALEERRDFYQDILDYDDEASDDFRMELKTDRKKINEWLRELRKHKKDVNKDPSMMKWKIEIMDAIKENIDVNLREWCTDEETKEMYEEEL
;
A
#
# COMPACT_ATOMS: atom_id res chain seq x y z
N MET A 1 -6.94 14.53 31.45
CA MET A 1 -6.22 13.24 31.30
C MET A 1 -6.94 12.21 32.15
N HIS A 2 -7.89 11.51 31.55
CA HIS A 2 -8.21 10.13 31.90
C HIS A 2 -7.83 9.35 30.63
N LYS A 3 -6.91 8.39 30.73
CA LYS A 3 -6.75 7.37 29.70
C LYS A 3 -7.86 6.37 30.00
N ASP A 4 -8.83 6.25 29.11
CA ASP A 4 -9.82 5.17 29.14
C ASP A 4 -9.06 3.85 29.09
N ASP A 5 -9.27 3.00 30.09
CA ASP A 5 -8.75 1.65 30.19
C ASP A 5 -9.73 0.71 29.46
N GLY A 6 -9.51 0.53 28.15
CA GLY A 6 -10.38 -0.27 27.28
C GLY A 6 -10.93 -1.52 28.00
N SER A 7 -12.25 -1.55 28.20
CA SER A 7 -12.91 -2.65 28.91
C SER A 7 -12.99 -3.88 28.01
N VAL A 8 -12.51 -5.03 28.50
CA VAL A 8 -12.61 -6.33 27.81
C VAL A 8 -13.95 -6.99 28.17
N ILE A 9 -14.73 -7.37 27.16
CA ILE A 9 -15.99 -8.11 27.31
C ILE A 9 -15.94 -9.32 26.35
N GLU A 10 -16.15 -10.53 26.88
CA GLU A 10 -16.31 -11.74 26.06
C GLU A 10 -17.64 -11.70 25.30
N VAL A 11 -17.62 -12.06 24.02
CA VAL A 11 -18.82 -12.14 23.16
C VAL A 11 -19.09 -13.61 22.83
N GLU A 12 -20.37 -14.01 22.70
CA GLU A 12 -20.82 -15.38 22.36
C GLU A 12 -20.23 -15.97 21.05
N THR A 13 -19.42 -15.20 20.32
CA THR A 13 -18.81 -15.56 19.03
C THR A 13 -17.39 -16.13 19.14
N GLY A 14 -16.83 -16.27 20.34
CA GLY A 14 -15.45 -16.75 20.53
C GLY A 14 -14.38 -15.65 20.39
N TYR A 15 -14.81 -14.39 20.29
CA TYR A 15 -13.95 -13.22 20.28
C TYR A 15 -13.93 -12.53 21.66
N GLU A 16 -12.76 -12.04 22.04
CA GLU A 16 -12.62 -10.94 23.00
C GLU A 16 -12.76 -9.61 22.28
N ARG A 17 -13.15 -8.57 23.04
CA ARG A 17 -13.35 -7.22 22.49
C ARG A 17 -12.50 -6.21 23.23
N MET A 18 -11.77 -5.40 22.48
CA MET A 18 -11.19 -4.13 22.92
C MET A 18 -12.03 -2.99 22.35
N SER A 19 -12.44 -2.02 23.17
CA SER A 19 -13.27 -0.91 22.69
C SER A 19 -12.93 0.42 23.35
N GLY A 20 -13.28 1.51 22.67
CA GLY A 20 -13.23 2.87 23.18
C GLY A 20 -13.79 3.88 22.18
N GLU A 21 -13.66 5.16 22.51
CA GLU A 21 -14.20 6.25 21.67
C GLU A 21 -13.09 7.18 21.19
N VAL A 22 -13.12 7.48 19.89
CA VAL A 22 -12.26 8.50 19.27
C VAL A 22 -13.06 9.77 19.07
N LYS A 23 -12.55 10.89 19.61
CA LYS A 23 -13.15 12.20 19.38
C LYS A 23 -12.77 12.72 18.01
N LEU A 24 -13.75 12.81 17.11
CA LEU A 24 -13.65 13.47 15.82
C LEU A 24 -14.30 14.86 15.89
N ARG A 25 -14.33 15.61 14.78
CA ARG A 25 -14.75 17.02 14.78
C ARG A 25 -16.15 17.22 15.37
N ASP A 26 -17.11 16.46 14.86
CA ASP A 26 -18.53 16.70 15.12
C ASP A 26 -19.16 15.64 16.05
N ARG A 27 -18.44 14.55 16.34
CA ARG A 27 -18.94 13.45 17.17
C ARG A 27 -17.82 12.63 17.78
N LYS A 28 -18.19 11.77 18.72
CA LYS A 28 -17.39 10.63 19.11
C LYS A 28 -17.75 9.43 18.22
N VAL A 29 -16.74 8.67 17.83
CA VAL A 29 -16.89 7.44 17.04
C VAL A 29 -16.34 6.29 17.88
N GLY A 30 -17.17 5.26 18.09
CA GLY A 30 -16.74 4.04 18.75
C GLY A 30 -15.75 3.29 17.85
N VAL A 31 -14.68 2.78 18.44
CA VAL A 31 -13.74 1.86 17.81
C VAL A 31 -13.77 0.57 18.61
N GLU A 32 -14.02 -0.54 17.92
CA GLU A 32 -14.01 -1.88 18.50
C GLU A 32 -13.04 -2.77 17.73
N VAL A 33 -12.22 -3.55 18.42
CA VAL A 33 -11.35 -4.58 17.84
C VAL A 33 -11.75 -5.91 18.46
N ASN A 34 -12.22 -6.82 17.63
CA ASN A 34 -12.63 -8.17 18.01
C ASN A 34 -11.50 -9.13 17.63
N TYR A 35 -10.92 -9.83 18.62
CA TYR A 35 -9.75 -10.71 18.45
C TYR A 35 -9.97 -12.06 19.14
N PHE A 36 -9.27 -13.11 18.68
CA PHE A 36 -9.39 -14.44 19.31
C PHE A 36 -8.76 -14.46 20.72
N HIS A 37 -9.17 -15.41 21.55
CA HIS A 37 -8.64 -15.51 22.91
C HIS A 37 -7.17 -15.98 22.94
N GLY A 38 -6.26 -15.11 23.40
CA GLY A 38 -4.84 -15.43 23.52
C GLY A 38 -3.97 -14.18 23.80
N LEU A 39 -2.78 -14.37 24.37
CA LEU A 39 -1.89 -13.25 24.70
C LEU A 39 -1.39 -12.51 23.44
N ARG A 40 -1.00 -13.26 22.39
CA ARG A 40 -0.55 -12.70 21.11
C ARG A 40 -1.66 -11.92 20.40
N ASP A 41 -2.89 -12.42 20.49
CA ASP A 41 -4.06 -11.80 19.88
C ASP A 41 -4.45 -10.51 20.60
N ARG A 42 -4.25 -10.46 21.94
CA ARG A 42 -4.41 -9.23 22.72
C ARG A 42 -3.38 -8.16 22.35
N GLU A 43 -2.11 -8.50 22.21
CA GLU A 43 -1.07 -7.55 21.78
C GLU A 43 -1.35 -7.00 20.38
N TRP A 44 -1.81 -7.87 19.48
CA TRP A 44 -2.31 -7.47 18.17
C TRP A 44 -3.47 -6.47 18.30
N ALA A 45 -4.47 -6.78 19.13
CA ALA A 45 -5.64 -5.91 19.33
C ALA A 45 -5.24 -4.55 19.92
N GLU A 46 -4.33 -4.52 20.91
CA GLU A 46 -3.78 -3.30 21.49
C GLU A 46 -3.08 -2.44 20.44
N ARG A 47 -2.26 -3.06 19.58
CA ARG A 47 -1.59 -2.38 18.45
C ARG A 47 -2.61 -1.78 17.48
N VAL A 48 -3.56 -2.57 17.00
CA VAL A 48 -4.60 -2.14 16.03
C VAL A 48 -5.45 -1.02 16.61
N PHE A 49 -5.92 -1.19 17.85
CA PHE A 49 -6.76 -0.22 18.54
C PHE A 49 -6.04 1.11 18.74
N SER A 50 -4.78 1.07 19.22
CA SER A 50 -3.96 2.28 19.38
C SER A 50 -3.70 2.97 18.04
N LEU A 51 -3.35 2.20 17.00
CA LEU A 51 -3.12 2.71 15.65
C LEU A 51 -4.34 3.46 15.11
N LEU A 52 -5.54 2.88 15.22
CA LEU A 52 -6.77 3.49 14.73
C LEU A 52 -7.20 4.71 15.54
N CYS A 53 -7.00 4.69 16.86
CA CYS A 53 -7.25 5.85 17.71
C CYS A 53 -6.43 7.07 17.28
N ASP A 54 -5.18 6.85 16.85
CA ASP A 54 -4.31 7.92 16.34
C ASP A 54 -4.62 8.28 14.88
N ALA A 55 -4.93 7.28 14.05
CA ALA A 55 -5.12 7.46 12.61
C ALA A 55 -6.47 8.12 12.26
N LEU A 56 -7.58 7.76 12.91
CA LEU A 56 -8.92 8.25 12.54
C LEU A 56 -9.06 9.79 12.57
N PRO A 57 -8.56 10.52 13.59
CA PRO A 57 -8.59 11.98 13.57
C PRO A 57 -7.73 12.57 12.44
N LEU A 58 -6.65 11.89 12.06
CA LEU A 58 -5.82 12.30 10.94
C LEU A 58 -6.51 12.03 9.60
N LEU A 59 -7.19 10.89 9.45
CA LEU A 59 -8.01 10.52 8.29
C LEU A 59 -9.12 11.55 8.03
N GLU A 60 -9.84 11.98 9.07
CA GLU A 60 -10.85 13.06 8.96
C GLU A 60 -10.22 14.39 8.47
N ARG A 61 -9.01 14.70 8.95
CA ARG A 61 -8.30 15.91 8.52
C ARG A 61 -7.78 15.84 7.09
N VAL A 62 -7.26 14.70 6.64
CA VAL A 62 -6.69 14.55 5.29
C VAL A 62 -7.77 14.40 4.23
N SER A 63 -8.83 13.64 4.50
CA SER A 63 -9.97 13.51 3.58
C SER A 63 -10.75 14.81 3.45
N GLY A 64 -10.71 15.66 4.48
CA GLY A 64 -11.44 16.92 4.54
C GLY A 64 -12.93 16.74 4.80
N LEU A 65 -13.39 15.51 5.04
CA LEU A 65 -14.77 15.16 5.35
C LEU A 65 -14.93 14.94 6.86
N PRO A 66 -16.05 15.35 7.47
CA PRO A 66 -16.42 14.79 8.78
C PRO A 66 -16.67 13.29 8.61
N TYR A 67 -16.53 12.52 9.69
CA TYR A 67 -16.80 11.08 9.65
C TYR A 67 -18.21 10.79 9.12
N PRO A 68 -18.36 10.15 7.93
CA PRO A 68 -19.62 10.16 7.21
C PRO A 68 -20.55 9.01 7.58
N ARG A 69 -20.07 8.02 8.34
CA ARG A 69 -20.83 6.80 8.65
C ARG A 69 -21.67 6.98 9.91
N ASP A 70 -22.82 6.32 9.97
CA ASP A 70 -23.71 6.31 11.15
C ASP A 70 -23.28 5.28 12.21
N TYR A 71 -22.49 4.28 11.82
CA TYR A 71 -21.88 3.27 12.69
C TYR A 71 -20.46 3.64 13.15
N GLY A 72 -19.86 2.83 14.04
CA GLY A 72 -18.47 2.98 14.51
C GLY A 72 -17.45 2.34 13.56
N VAL A 73 -16.21 2.18 14.02
CA VAL A 73 -15.19 1.39 13.30
C VAL A 73 -15.00 0.07 14.05
N ASN A 74 -15.50 -1.01 13.47
CA ASN A 74 -15.36 -2.36 14.02
C ASN A 74 -14.28 -3.10 13.23
N ILE A 75 -13.27 -3.63 13.91
CA ILE A 75 -12.22 -4.46 13.33
C ILE A 75 -12.41 -5.90 13.81
N TYR A 76 -12.17 -6.85 12.91
CA TYR A 76 -12.18 -8.27 13.19
C TYR A 76 -10.83 -8.86 12.82
N ASP A 77 -10.28 -9.64 13.74
CA ASP A 77 -9.21 -10.58 13.44
C ASP A 77 -9.74 -11.61 12.44
N ALA A 78 -9.12 -11.63 11.25
CA ALA A 78 -9.57 -12.39 10.10
C ALA A 78 -8.62 -13.54 9.78
N ALA A 79 -9.19 -14.72 9.57
CA ALA A 79 -8.49 -15.86 9.02
C ALA A 79 -8.31 -15.71 7.50
N PHE A 80 -7.49 -16.59 6.90
CA PHE A 80 -7.29 -16.58 5.45
C PHE A 80 -8.59 -16.82 4.68
N GLU A 81 -9.46 -17.68 5.22
CA GLU A 81 -10.76 -18.02 4.65
C GLU A 81 -11.71 -16.81 4.61
N ASP A 82 -11.51 -15.84 5.50
CA ASP A 82 -12.36 -14.67 5.59
C ASP A 82 -12.05 -13.68 4.48
N VAL A 83 -10.78 -13.30 4.29
CA VAL A 83 -10.37 -12.21 3.38
C VAL A 83 -9.57 -12.70 2.15
N GLY A 84 -9.42 -14.01 1.99
CA GLY A 84 -8.72 -14.64 0.88
C GLY A 84 -7.27 -14.17 0.77
N ARG A 85 -6.89 -13.70 -0.42
CA ARG A 85 -5.51 -13.22 -0.70
C ARG A 85 -5.22 -11.81 -0.17
N ASN A 86 -6.24 -11.06 0.24
CA ASN A 86 -6.05 -9.71 0.73
C ASN A 86 -5.55 -9.74 2.19
N ASP A 87 -4.77 -8.74 2.60
CA ASP A 87 -4.34 -8.58 3.99
C ASP A 87 -5.42 -7.94 4.88
N GLY A 88 -6.42 -7.34 4.24
CA GLY A 88 -7.62 -6.85 4.88
C GLY A 88 -8.74 -6.56 3.89
N GLU A 89 -9.94 -6.32 4.41
CA GLU A 89 -11.11 -5.94 3.63
C GLU A 89 -12.08 -5.11 4.47
N ASN A 90 -12.45 -3.93 3.98
CA ASN A 90 -13.53 -3.13 4.56
C ASN A 90 -14.91 -3.56 4.01
N ARG A 91 -15.73 -4.16 4.86
CA ARG A 91 -17.11 -4.61 4.56
C ARG A 91 -18.17 -3.65 5.11
N GLU A 92 -17.84 -2.37 5.14
CA GLU A 92 -18.69 -1.31 5.65
C GLU A 92 -19.23 -1.58 7.06
N ARG A 93 -20.55 -1.78 7.20
CA ARG A 93 -21.24 -1.96 8.48
C ARG A 93 -20.94 -3.31 9.13
N GLU A 94 -20.47 -4.27 8.34
CA GLU A 94 -20.00 -5.58 8.81
C GLU A 94 -18.58 -5.50 9.39
N GLY A 95 -17.93 -4.34 9.29
CA GLY A 95 -16.62 -4.07 9.85
C GLY A 95 -15.48 -4.28 8.88
N ILE A 96 -14.27 -4.14 9.40
CA ILE A 96 -13.02 -4.28 8.67
C ILE A 96 -12.34 -5.55 9.16
N TRP A 97 -12.07 -6.45 8.24
CA TRP A 97 -11.47 -7.74 8.51
C TRP A 97 -9.99 -7.64 8.21
N ILE A 98 -9.12 -7.90 9.19
CA ILE A 98 -7.68 -7.68 9.09
C ILE A 98 -6.96 -8.96 9.54
N LYS A 99 -6.01 -9.43 8.73
CA LYS A 99 -5.13 -10.52 9.14
C LYS A 99 -4.17 -10.08 10.24
N PRO A 100 -3.83 -10.92 11.23
CA PRO A 100 -2.89 -10.59 12.29
C PRO A 100 -1.55 -10.02 11.81
N GLN A 101 -1.02 -10.59 10.73
CA GLN A 101 0.25 -10.23 10.10
C GLN A 101 0.20 -8.99 9.19
N ALA A 102 -0.98 -8.39 8.99
CA ALA A 102 -1.11 -7.23 8.12
C ALA A 102 -0.22 -6.08 8.62
N PHE A 103 0.43 -5.42 7.66
CA PHE A 103 1.18 -4.20 7.95
C PHE A 103 0.21 -3.09 8.38
N ASP A 104 0.71 -2.22 9.24
CA ASP A 104 -0.07 -1.09 9.75
C ASP A 104 -0.57 -0.16 8.64
N SER A 105 0.10 -0.11 7.48
CA SER A 105 -0.40 0.60 6.31
C SER A 105 -1.71 0.04 5.78
N TYR A 106 -1.89 -1.29 5.77
CA TYR A 106 -3.15 -1.90 5.35
C TYR A 106 -4.28 -1.58 6.32
N ILE A 107 -4.02 -1.63 7.63
CA ILE A 107 -5.01 -1.26 8.65
C ILE A 107 -5.50 0.18 8.44
N VAL A 108 -4.58 1.10 8.19
CA VAL A 108 -4.93 2.51 7.93
C VAL A 108 -5.63 2.67 6.57
N HIS A 109 -5.26 1.89 5.56
CA HIS A 109 -5.91 1.86 4.24
C HIS A 109 -7.37 1.45 4.33
N GLU A 110 -7.63 0.30 4.95
CA GLU A 110 -9.01 -0.17 5.13
C GLU A 110 -9.83 0.82 5.96
N ALA A 111 -9.24 1.43 6.99
CA ALA A 111 -9.91 2.49 7.75
C ALA A 111 -10.15 3.76 6.92
N ALA A 112 -9.29 4.06 5.95
CA ALA A 112 -9.46 5.21 5.06
C ALA A 112 -10.71 5.08 4.19
N HIS A 113 -11.14 3.86 3.83
CA HIS A 113 -12.40 3.63 3.10
C HIS A 113 -13.66 4.13 3.84
N CYS A 114 -13.58 4.36 5.16
CA CYS A 114 -14.64 5.07 5.87
C CYS A 114 -14.91 6.48 5.31
N PHE A 115 -13.92 7.10 4.66
CA PHE A 115 -13.96 8.47 4.15
C PHE A 115 -13.95 8.58 2.61
N THR A 116 -13.88 7.47 1.87
CA THR A 116 -13.78 7.51 0.40
C THR A 116 -15.12 7.34 -0.32
N ASP A 117 -16.21 7.26 0.46
CA ASP A 117 -17.58 6.99 0.01
C ASP A 117 -18.26 8.12 -0.79
N ILE A 118 -17.48 8.93 -1.49
CA ILE A 118 -17.94 10.05 -2.33
C ILE A 118 -18.14 9.66 -3.79
N SER A 119 -17.74 8.45 -4.18
CA SER A 119 -17.66 7.97 -5.55
C SER A 119 -17.70 6.44 -5.56
N ASP A 120 -18.24 5.86 -6.63
CA ASP A 120 -18.14 4.42 -6.90
C ASP A 120 -16.99 4.10 -7.89
N GLU A 121 -16.35 5.11 -8.47
CA GLU A 121 -15.14 4.92 -9.28
C GLU A 121 -13.98 4.38 -8.42
N SER A 122 -13.49 3.18 -8.76
CA SER A 122 -12.45 2.50 -7.99
C SER A 122 -11.17 3.31 -7.87
N TRP A 123 -10.79 4.08 -8.91
CA TRP A 123 -9.59 4.91 -8.82
C TRP A 123 -9.73 6.06 -7.80
N ILE A 124 -10.94 6.59 -7.61
CA ILE A 124 -11.21 7.61 -6.58
C ILE A 124 -11.17 6.94 -5.21
N MET A 125 -11.83 5.79 -5.06
CA MET A 125 -11.89 5.08 -3.77
C MET A 125 -10.51 4.61 -3.31
N GLU A 126 -9.86 3.78 -4.12
CA GLU A 126 -8.57 3.14 -3.80
C GLU A 126 -7.43 4.15 -3.80
N GLY A 127 -7.37 5.01 -4.83
CA GLY A 127 -6.34 6.05 -4.90
C GLY A 127 -6.45 7.06 -3.75
N SER A 128 -7.67 7.34 -3.25
CA SER A 128 -7.86 8.16 -2.05
C SER A 128 -7.45 7.41 -0.78
N ALA A 129 -7.81 6.13 -0.64
CA ALA A 129 -7.43 5.33 0.51
C ALA A 129 -5.89 5.24 0.64
N ASP A 130 -5.18 4.94 -0.46
CA ASP A 130 -3.73 4.88 -0.48
C ASP A 130 -3.07 6.23 -0.15
N ILE A 131 -3.54 7.33 -0.78
CA ILE A 131 -2.93 8.64 -0.55
C ILE A 131 -3.20 9.17 0.86
N TYR A 132 -4.38 8.88 1.43
CA TYR A 132 -4.68 9.24 2.82
C TYR A 132 -3.79 8.44 3.76
N THR A 133 -3.66 7.14 3.53
CA THR A 133 -2.77 6.26 4.29
C THR A 133 -1.33 6.78 4.28
N TYR A 134 -0.80 7.07 3.09
CA TYR A 134 0.54 7.64 2.94
C TYR A 134 0.73 8.90 3.81
N ILE A 135 -0.19 9.87 3.73
CA ILE A 135 -0.09 11.14 4.46
C ILE A 135 -0.29 10.96 5.96
N VAL A 136 -1.23 10.10 6.38
CA VAL A 136 -1.51 9.81 7.79
C VAL A 136 -0.28 9.17 8.44
N LEU A 137 0.30 8.14 7.82
CA LEU A 137 1.51 7.49 8.33
C LEU A 137 2.68 8.47 8.45
N GLN A 138 2.87 9.37 7.47
CA GLN A 138 3.87 10.43 7.60
C GLN A 138 3.63 11.33 8.82
N ARG A 139 2.37 11.72 9.09
CA ARG A 139 2.01 12.57 10.24
C ARG A 139 2.13 11.85 11.58
N MET A 140 2.07 10.52 11.57
CA MET A 140 2.33 9.66 12.73
C MET A 140 3.83 9.37 12.94
N ASN A 141 4.72 10.02 12.18
CA ASN A 141 6.16 9.75 12.14
C ASN A 141 6.53 8.32 11.72
N ARG A 142 5.69 7.68 10.91
CA ARG A 142 5.87 6.34 10.35
C ARG A 142 6.34 6.39 8.91
N SER A 143 7.45 7.11 8.70
CA SER A 143 8.00 7.38 7.36
C SER A 143 8.41 6.11 6.61
N ARG A 144 8.76 5.02 7.32
CA ARG A 144 9.07 3.72 6.71
C ARG A 144 7.83 3.11 6.06
N ASP A 145 6.73 2.99 6.81
CA ASP A 145 5.47 2.43 6.32
C ASP A 145 4.88 3.29 5.20
N ALA A 146 4.90 4.61 5.36
CA ALA A 146 4.52 5.54 4.30
C ALA A 146 5.40 5.37 3.04
N GLY A 147 6.71 5.18 3.22
CA GLY A 147 7.63 4.85 2.13
C GLY A 147 7.27 3.54 1.44
N GLY A 148 6.79 2.55 2.20
CA GLY A 148 6.27 1.28 1.70
C GLY A 148 5.07 1.46 0.77
N VAL A 149 4.04 2.19 1.20
CA VAL A 149 2.83 2.49 0.39
C VAL A 149 3.19 3.18 -0.93
N LYS A 150 4.00 4.25 -0.86
CA LYS A 150 4.44 4.94 -2.07
C LYS A 150 5.33 4.03 -2.94
N GLY A 151 6.20 3.25 -2.32
CA GLY A 151 7.12 2.35 -3.01
C GLY A 151 6.40 1.25 -3.78
N SER A 152 5.45 0.57 -3.15
CA SER A 152 4.65 -0.51 -3.76
C SER A 152 3.83 0.02 -4.93
N ALA A 153 3.11 1.12 -4.76
CA ALA A 153 2.29 1.68 -5.83
C ALA A 153 3.10 2.05 -7.09
N PHE A 154 4.27 2.68 -6.91
CA PHE A 154 5.17 2.95 -8.03
C PHE A 154 5.76 1.67 -8.61
N ALA A 155 6.12 0.69 -7.77
CA ALA A 155 6.66 -0.58 -8.22
C ALA A 155 5.64 -1.35 -9.08
N GLU A 156 4.39 -1.49 -8.65
CA GLU A 156 3.33 -2.18 -9.39
C GLU A 156 3.00 -1.48 -10.70
N TYR A 157 2.85 -0.15 -10.68
CA TYR A 157 2.66 0.63 -11.90
C TYR A 157 3.77 0.35 -12.93
N TYR A 158 5.04 0.43 -12.53
CA TYR A 158 6.16 0.21 -13.46
C TYR A 158 6.40 -1.25 -13.83
N LYS A 159 6.09 -2.18 -12.93
CA LYS A 159 6.20 -3.62 -13.17
C LYS A 159 5.29 -3.97 -14.35
N TYR A 160 4.02 -3.59 -14.27
CA TYR A 160 3.02 -3.98 -15.26
C TYR A 160 2.91 -3.05 -16.46
N LEU A 161 3.40 -1.80 -16.39
CA LEU A 161 3.52 -0.93 -17.58
C LEU A 161 4.27 -1.60 -18.75
N LYS A 162 5.15 -2.57 -18.46
CA LYS A 162 5.92 -3.31 -19.47
C LYS A 162 5.13 -4.45 -20.12
N PHE A 163 4.11 -4.96 -19.44
CA PHE A 163 3.38 -6.16 -19.82
C PHE A 163 1.97 -5.85 -20.32
N GLU A 164 1.38 -4.75 -19.87
CA GLU A 164 0.00 -4.36 -20.16
C GLU A 164 -0.06 -3.26 -21.23
N GLU A 165 -1.15 -3.27 -22.02
CA GLU A 165 -1.58 -2.06 -22.73
C GLU A 165 -2.13 -1.09 -21.69
N ASP A 166 -1.42 0.01 -21.47
CA ASP A 166 -1.85 1.08 -20.58
C ASP A 166 -3.27 1.56 -20.91
N PHE A 167 -4.10 1.73 -19.87
CA PHE A 167 -5.53 2.03 -20.00
C PHE A 167 -5.97 3.18 -19.07
N PRO A 168 -6.95 3.99 -19.48
CA PRO A 168 -7.54 5.02 -18.63
C PRO A 168 -8.28 4.42 -17.42
N LEU A 169 -8.22 5.10 -16.27
CA LEU A 169 -8.83 4.62 -15.02
C LEU A 169 -10.35 4.84 -14.92
N ASP A 170 -10.96 5.64 -15.80
CA ASP A 170 -12.41 5.81 -15.85
C ASP A 170 -13.09 4.49 -16.23
N GLY A 171 -13.99 4.00 -15.37
CA GLY A 171 -14.63 2.69 -15.53
C GLY A 171 -13.70 1.49 -15.26
N TRP A 172 -12.52 1.69 -14.69
CA TRP A 172 -11.69 0.60 -14.19
C TRP A 172 -12.31 0.00 -12.93
N ASP A 173 -12.51 -1.32 -12.93
CA ASP A 173 -13.00 -2.10 -11.80
C ASP A 173 -12.00 -3.21 -11.44
N PRO A 174 -11.37 -3.18 -10.25
CA PRO A 174 -10.42 -4.19 -9.83
C PRO A 174 -11.07 -5.57 -9.60
N MET A 175 -12.37 -5.64 -9.33
CA MET A 175 -13.07 -6.90 -9.02
C MET A 175 -13.28 -7.78 -10.26
N THR A 176 -13.38 -7.15 -11.43
CA THR A 176 -13.58 -7.85 -12.71
C THR A 176 -12.34 -7.84 -13.60
N ALA A 177 -11.31 -7.08 -13.23
CA ALA A 177 -10.05 -7.03 -13.95
C ALA A 177 -9.20 -8.30 -13.71
N GLU A 178 -8.38 -8.66 -14.71
CA GLU A 178 -7.30 -9.63 -14.50
C GLU A 178 -6.35 -9.11 -13.40
N VAL A 179 -5.81 -10.02 -12.58
CA VAL A 179 -4.99 -9.70 -11.40
C VAL A 179 -3.89 -8.67 -11.70
N LYS A 180 -3.15 -8.84 -12.81
CA LYS A 180 -2.08 -7.91 -13.22
C LYS A 180 -2.62 -6.52 -13.56
N LYS A 181 -3.76 -6.47 -14.24
CA LYS A 181 -4.46 -5.24 -14.60
C LYS A 181 -5.02 -4.53 -13.37
N ALA A 182 -5.52 -5.27 -12.38
CA ALA A 182 -5.96 -4.73 -11.10
C ALA A 182 -4.78 -4.06 -10.37
N TYR A 183 -3.66 -4.76 -10.16
CA TYR A 183 -2.47 -4.18 -9.52
C TYR A 183 -1.90 -2.96 -10.26
N TYR A 184 -1.88 -3.00 -11.59
CA TYR A 184 -1.51 -1.82 -12.38
C TYR A 184 -2.44 -0.64 -12.12
N GLY A 185 -3.75 -0.89 -12.08
CA GLY A 185 -4.77 0.11 -11.80
C GLY A 185 -4.62 0.74 -10.41
N TYR A 186 -4.38 -0.06 -9.36
CA TYR A 186 -4.10 0.43 -7.99
C TYR A 186 -2.90 1.38 -7.99
N GLY A 187 -1.77 0.93 -8.55
CA GLY A 187 -0.56 1.76 -8.63
C GLY A 187 -0.79 3.06 -9.41
N LYS A 188 -1.51 2.99 -10.54
CA LYS A 188 -1.85 4.16 -11.37
C LYS A 188 -2.77 5.13 -10.62
N ALA A 189 -3.77 4.63 -9.89
CA ALA A 189 -4.71 5.42 -9.10
C ALA A 189 -4.00 6.21 -7.99
N PHE A 190 -3.13 5.55 -7.21
CA PHE A 190 -2.30 6.23 -6.21
C PHE A 190 -1.42 7.30 -6.83
N ILE A 191 -0.71 7.00 -7.93
CA ILE A 191 0.19 7.96 -8.59
C ILE A 191 -0.59 9.19 -9.03
N PHE A 192 -1.77 9.02 -9.64
CA PHE A 192 -2.60 10.12 -10.07
C PHE A 192 -3.07 10.98 -8.88
N MET A 193 -3.57 10.35 -7.81
CA MET A 193 -3.98 11.06 -6.60
C MET A 193 -2.81 11.80 -5.93
N HIS A 194 -1.62 11.20 -5.92
CA HIS A 194 -0.39 11.83 -5.45
C HIS A 194 -0.04 13.06 -6.31
N MET A 195 -0.19 13.00 -7.65
CA MET A 195 0.00 14.16 -8.53
C MET A 195 -1.00 15.28 -8.22
N LEU A 196 -2.28 14.96 -8.02
CA LEU A 196 -3.30 15.93 -7.63
C LEU A 196 -2.93 16.64 -6.32
N CYS A 197 -2.56 15.85 -5.31
CA CYS A 197 -2.17 16.36 -4.00
C CYS A 197 -0.92 17.25 -4.08
N LYS A 198 0.08 16.85 -4.86
CA LYS A 198 1.30 17.64 -5.06
C LYS A 198 1.05 18.95 -5.81
N LYS A 199 0.14 18.94 -6.80
CA LYS A 199 -0.15 20.10 -7.64
C LYS A 199 -1.08 21.12 -6.98
N TYR A 200 -2.10 20.65 -6.25
CA TYR A 200 -3.16 21.51 -5.70
C TYR A 200 -3.19 21.55 -4.16
N GLY A 201 -2.50 20.65 -3.48
CA GLY A 201 -2.49 20.56 -2.03
C GLY A 201 -3.75 19.90 -1.45
N MET A 202 -3.61 19.35 -0.23
CA MET A 202 -4.71 18.67 0.46
C MET A 202 -5.90 19.58 0.79
N GLY A 203 -5.69 20.90 0.89
CA GLY A 203 -6.77 21.86 1.12
C GLY A 203 -7.81 21.82 -0.01
N ALA A 204 -7.34 21.86 -1.26
CA ALA A 204 -8.20 21.79 -2.45
C ALA A 204 -8.88 20.43 -2.57
N ILE A 205 -8.14 19.33 -2.37
CA ILE A 205 -8.71 17.95 -2.42
C ILE A 205 -9.81 17.78 -1.37
N GLY A 206 -9.57 18.21 -0.13
CA GLY A 206 -10.58 18.15 0.91
C GLY A 206 -11.81 19.02 0.60
N GLU A 207 -11.65 20.14 -0.12
CA GLU A 207 -12.78 20.96 -0.57
C GLU A 207 -13.58 20.30 -1.69
N VAL A 208 -12.92 19.66 -2.65
CA VAL A 208 -13.56 18.81 -3.67
C VAL A 208 -14.41 17.74 -3.00
N ASN A 209 -13.82 16.98 -2.08
CA ASN A 209 -14.53 15.92 -1.36
C ASN A 209 -15.76 16.45 -0.62
N ARG A 210 -15.64 17.57 0.11
CA ARG A 210 -16.79 18.20 0.79
C ARG A 210 -17.87 18.63 -0.19
N ASN A 211 -17.49 19.19 -1.33
CA ASN A 211 -18.44 19.66 -2.33
C ASN A 211 -19.19 18.49 -2.98
N LEU A 212 -18.50 17.36 -3.24
CA LEU A 212 -19.12 16.14 -3.76
C LEU A 212 -20.01 15.47 -2.71
N HIS A 213 -19.52 15.29 -1.48
CA HIS A 213 -20.28 14.70 -0.39
C HIS A 213 -21.59 15.45 -0.11
N LYS A 214 -21.57 16.80 -0.14
CA LYS A 214 -22.78 17.63 0.04
C LYS A 214 -23.85 17.44 -1.04
N ARG A 215 -23.49 16.95 -2.23
CA ARG A 215 -24.47 16.67 -3.29
C ARG A 215 -25.32 15.44 -2.98
N GLY A 216 -24.85 14.55 -2.08
CA GLY A 216 -25.58 13.34 -1.70
C GLY A 216 -25.70 12.30 -2.82
N VAL A 217 -24.88 12.42 -3.88
CA VAL A 217 -24.82 11.46 -5.00
C VAL A 217 -23.36 11.06 -5.21
N LYS A 218 -23.15 9.80 -5.62
CA LYS A 218 -21.82 9.28 -5.94
C LYS A 218 -21.27 9.99 -7.16
N ALA A 219 -20.06 10.51 -7.04
CA ALA A 219 -19.40 11.24 -8.11
C ALA A 219 -18.87 10.25 -9.17
N SER A 220 -19.05 10.60 -10.44
CA SER A 220 -18.28 10.02 -11.54
C SER A 220 -16.88 10.65 -11.63
N SER A 221 -16.00 10.09 -12.46
CA SER A 221 -14.72 10.72 -12.81
C SER A 221 -14.90 12.15 -13.35
N GLY A 222 -15.97 12.37 -14.14
CA GLY A 222 -16.32 13.68 -14.69
C GLY A 222 -16.74 14.68 -13.62
N ASP A 223 -17.55 14.25 -12.64
CA ASP A 223 -17.97 15.08 -11.52
C ASP A 223 -16.77 15.50 -10.65
N TYR A 224 -15.87 14.56 -10.38
CA TYR A 224 -14.67 14.83 -9.59
C TYR A 224 -13.75 15.84 -10.29
N LYS A 225 -13.53 15.67 -11.60
CA LYS A 225 -12.78 16.63 -12.41
C LYS A 225 -13.42 18.02 -12.35
N LEU A 226 -14.72 18.13 -12.64
CA LEU A 226 -15.42 19.42 -12.64
C LEU A 226 -15.40 20.09 -11.25
N ALA A 227 -15.53 19.31 -10.18
CA ALA A 227 -15.42 19.82 -8.82
C ALA A 227 -14.01 20.36 -8.54
N LEU A 228 -12.96 19.68 -8.99
CA LEU A 228 -11.57 20.15 -8.87
C LEU A 228 -11.32 21.45 -9.65
N GLU A 229 -11.84 21.55 -10.87
CA GLU A 229 -11.76 22.77 -11.68
C GLU A 229 -12.51 23.93 -11.01
N GLY A 230 -13.68 23.65 -10.42
CA GLY A 230 -14.46 24.63 -9.67
C GLY A 230 -13.73 25.16 -8.44
N VAL A 231 -13.06 24.30 -7.68
CA VAL A 231 -12.28 24.69 -6.49
C VAL A 231 -10.99 25.43 -6.86
N THR A 232 -10.30 24.97 -7.91
CA THR A 232 -8.96 25.49 -8.24
C THR A 232 -8.97 26.64 -9.24
N GLY A 233 -10.09 26.86 -9.96
CA GLY A 233 -10.20 27.82 -11.05
C GLY A 233 -9.32 27.50 -12.26
N LYS A 234 -8.83 26.27 -12.38
CA LYS A 234 -7.88 25.83 -13.42
C LYS A 234 -8.50 24.73 -14.26
N ASN A 235 -8.28 24.78 -15.57
CA ASN A 235 -8.58 23.65 -16.45
C ASN A 235 -7.63 22.48 -16.14
N THR A 236 -8.18 21.27 -16.08
CA THR A 236 -7.48 20.03 -15.71
C THR A 236 -7.48 18.98 -16.82
N ASP A 237 -7.93 19.31 -18.03
CA ASP A 237 -8.00 18.40 -19.19
C ASP A 237 -6.66 17.68 -19.42
N ASP A 238 -5.58 18.44 -19.51
CA ASP A 238 -4.22 17.91 -19.71
C ASP A 238 -3.76 16.97 -18.60
N LEU A 239 -4.22 17.20 -17.37
CA LEU A 239 -3.87 16.37 -16.22
C LEU A 239 -4.63 15.05 -16.25
N PHE A 240 -5.91 15.07 -16.61
CA PHE A 240 -6.75 13.87 -16.63
C PHE A 240 -6.57 13.01 -17.90
N SER A 241 -6.14 13.62 -19.01
CA SER A 241 -5.89 12.92 -20.28
C SER A 241 -4.81 11.84 -20.15
N GLY A 242 -5.16 10.61 -20.54
CA GLY A 242 -4.31 9.41 -20.45
C GLY A 242 -4.30 8.74 -19.07
N TRP A 243 -4.51 9.51 -18.00
CA TRP A 243 -4.61 8.99 -16.63
C TRP A 243 -5.99 8.43 -16.35
N ILE A 244 -7.00 9.30 -16.41
CA ILE A 244 -8.38 8.99 -16.06
C ILE A 244 -9.20 8.81 -17.32
N PHE A 245 -9.10 9.75 -18.28
CA PHE A 245 -9.85 9.67 -19.53
C PHE A 245 -8.96 9.22 -20.68
N PRO A 246 -9.54 8.58 -21.72
CA PRO A 246 -8.80 8.26 -22.95
C PRO A 246 -8.09 9.49 -23.52
N GLY A 247 -6.82 9.35 -23.88
CA GLY A 247 -6.03 10.44 -24.45
C GLY A 247 -4.53 10.23 -24.27
N GLU A 248 -3.74 11.19 -24.76
CA GLU A 248 -2.30 11.21 -24.52
C GLU A 248 -1.99 11.82 -23.15
N TYR A 249 -1.00 11.28 -22.44
CA TYR A 249 -0.45 11.94 -21.26
C TYR A 249 0.14 13.30 -21.62
N LYS A 250 -0.41 14.37 -21.04
CA LYS A 250 0.17 15.72 -21.14
C LYS A 250 0.95 16.11 -19.88
N VAL A 251 0.66 15.45 -18.75
CA VAL A 251 1.35 15.64 -17.48
C VAL A 251 1.83 14.29 -16.95
N MET A 252 3.09 14.22 -16.51
CA MET A 252 3.69 13.06 -15.86
C MET A 252 4.13 13.44 -14.43
N PRO A 253 4.19 12.50 -13.48
CA PRO A 253 4.76 12.79 -12.16
C PRO A 253 6.22 13.21 -12.28
N ASP A 254 6.72 14.11 -11.43
CA ASP A 254 8.14 14.53 -11.49
C ASP A 254 9.09 13.36 -11.19
N GLU A 255 8.61 12.42 -10.36
CA GLU A 255 9.24 11.12 -10.08
C GLU A 255 9.33 10.23 -11.33
N VAL A 256 8.54 10.54 -12.37
CA VAL A 256 8.58 9.96 -13.71
C VAL A 256 9.18 11.00 -14.67
N LYS A 257 10.49 11.29 -14.57
CA LYS A 257 11.12 12.19 -15.55
C LYS A 257 10.91 11.64 -16.97
N PRO A 258 10.18 12.34 -17.86
CA PRO A 258 9.96 11.86 -19.21
C PRO A 258 11.27 11.93 -19.98
N VAL A 259 11.76 10.79 -20.44
CA VAL A 259 13.02 10.73 -21.19
C VAL A 259 12.78 11.05 -22.67
N GLY A 260 12.15 12.18 -22.99
CA GLY A 260 11.88 12.62 -24.36
C GLY A 260 10.49 12.26 -24.91
N LYS A 261 10.12 12.88 -26.02
CA LYS A 261 8.82 12.68 -26.70
C LYS A 261 8.69 11.22 -27.16
N TYR A 262 7.74 10.46 -26.63
CA TYR A 262 7.51 9.06 -27.02
C TYR A 262 6.18 8.86 -27.73
N ARG A 263 6.24 8.18 -28.88
CA ARG A 263 5.14 7.41 -29.46
C ARG A 263 5.11 6.05 -28.78
N GLY A 264 3.92 5.56 -28.44
CA GLY A 264 3.65 4.48 -27.46
C GLY A 264 4.40 3.15 -27.64
N SER A 265 5.00 2.85 -28.80
CA SER A 265 5.72 1.59 -29.03
C SER A 265 7.22 1.60 -28.68
N ASP A 266 7.82 2.77 -28.43
CA ASP A 266 9.27 2.92 -28.21
C ASP A 266 9.65 3.04 -26.70
N LEU A 267 8.64 3.06 -25.82
CA LEU A 267 8.75 3.25 -24.37
C LEU A 267 9.56 2.12 -23.70
N ASN A 268 9.30 0.87 -24.08
CA ASN A 268 9.88 -0.29 -23.41
C ASN A 268 11.38 -0.47 -23.69
N ARG A 269 11.85 -0.17 -24.91
CA ARG A 269 13.24 -0.46 -25.31
C ARG A 269 14.25 0.56 -24.76
N LYS A 270 13.90 1.84 -24.71
CA LYS A 270 14.82 2.94 -24.33
C LYS A 270 14.79 3.28 -22.84
N VAL A 271 13.66 3.05 -22.16
CA VAL A 271 13.61 3.08 -20.69
C VAL A 271 14.52 1.98 -20.13
N LEU A 272 14.47 0.76 -20.66
CA LEU A 272 15.38 -0.33 -20.25
C LEU A 272 16.87 -0.03 -20.52
N GLN A 273 17.20 0.69 -21.59
CA GLN A 273 18.59 1.03 -21.95
C GLN A 273 19.22 2.14 -21.07
N LYS A 274 18.39 2.99 -20.43
CA LYS A 274 18.88 4.13 -19.64
C LYS A 274 18.79 3.91 -18.12
N TRP A 275 18.16 2.82 -17.67
CA TRP A 275 18.14 2.35 -16.27
C TRP A 275 19.44 1.63 -15.85
N GLY A 276 20.59 2.15 -16.28
CA GLY A 276 21.93 1.69 -15.88
C GLY A 276 22.27 1.85 -14.39
N ASN A 277 21.26 2.01 -13.51
CA ASN A 277 21.35 1.97 -12.05
C ASN A 277 20.52 0.82 -11.46
N TYR A 278 20.28 -0.25 -12.23
CA TYR A 278 19.60 -1.47 -11.76
C TYR A 278 20.26 -2.10 -10.52
N SER A 279 21.55 -1.84 -10.31
CA SER A 279 22.30 -2.26 -9.13
C SER A 279 22.01 -1.41 -7.89
N GLU A 280 21.58 -0.15 -8.02
CA GLU A 280 21.37 0.74 -6.86
C GLU A 280 20.13 0.41 -6.05
N TRP A 281 18.99 0.19 -6.72
CA TRP A 281 17.77 -0.20 -6.02
C TRP A 281 17.91 -1.60 -5.39
N ARG A 282 18.63 -2.52 -6.04
CA ARG A 282 18.92 -3.86 -5.51
C ARG A 282 19.82 -3.82 -4.28
N ILE A 283 20.85 -2.98 -4.32
CA ILE A 283 21.69 -2.70 -3.16
C ILE A 283 20.83 -2.15 -2.03
N LYS A 284 19.94 -1.20 -2.31
CA LYS A 284 19.04 -0.61 -1.31
C LYS A 284 18.07 -1.64 -0.70
N ALA A 285 17.44 -2.49 -1.51
CA ALA A 285 16.53 -3.53 -1.02
C ALA A 285 17.24 -4.57 -0.13
N LEU A 286 18.44 -5.00 -0.53
CA LEU A 286 19.27 -5.91 0.27
C LEU A 286 19.79 -5.25 1.55
N GLU A 287 20.12 -3.95 1.51
CA GLU A 287 20.46 -3.17 2.71
C GLU A 287 19.27 -3.13 3.69
N GLU A 288 18.07 -2.81 3.20
CA GLU A 288 16.86 -2.75 4.03
C GLU A 288 16.51 -4.12 4.64
N ARG A 289 16.69 -5.22 3.90
CA ARG A 289 16.46 -6.57 4.42
C ARG A 289 17.53 -7.00 5.43
N ARG A 290 18.80 -6.67 5.19
CA ARG A 290 19.89 -6.89 6.16
C ARG A 290 19.59 -6.16 7.47
N ASP A 291 19.14 -4.91 7.38
CA ASP A 291 18.86 -4.08 8.53
C ASP A 291 17.66 -4.63 9.31
N PHE A 292 16.62 -5.11 8.61
CA PHE A 292 15.52 -5.83 9.24
C PHE A 292 15.96 -7.07 10.03
N TYR A 293 16.83 -7.93 9.48
CA TYR A 293 17.37 -9.07 10.23
C TYR A 293 18.24 -8.65 11.41
N GLN A 294 18.96 -7.53 11.30
CA GLN A 294 19.72 -6.98 12.41
C GLN A 294 18.80 -6.48 13.52
N ASP A 295 17.70 -5.80 13.18
CA ASP A 295 16.72 -5.31 14.15
C ASP A 295 16.08 -6.47 14.93
N ILE A 296 15.65 -7.54 14.26
CA ILE A 296 15.13 -8.74 14.95
C ILE A 296 16.18 -9.32 15.91
N LEU A 297 17.43 -9.41 15.44
CA LEU A 297 18.52 -9.95 16.26
C LEU A 297 18.91 -9.06 17.45
N ASP A 298 18.61 -7.76 17.42
CA ASP A 298 18.95 -6.80 18.47
C ASP A 298 17.81 -6.58 19.48
N TYR A 299 16.56 -6.79 19.07
CA TYR A 299 15.38 -6.40 19.87
C TYR A 299 14.40 -7.54 20.19
N ASP A 300 14.47 -8.69 19.51
CA ASP A 300 13.60 -9.82 19.79
C ASP A 300 14.31 -10.85 20.68
N ASP A 301 14.23 -10.64 21.99
CA ASP A 301 14.78 -11.54 23.01
C ASP A 301 13.99 -12.85 23.14
N GLU A 302 12.82 -12.97 22.50
CA GLU A 302 11.96 -14.14 22.53
C GLU A 302 12.14 -15.06 21.31
N ALA A 303 12.83 -14.59 20.27
CA ALA A 303 13.25 -15.40 19.14
C ALA A 303 14.09 -16.62 19.61
N SER A 304 13.72 -17.82 19.15
CA SER A 304 14.44 -19.04 19.49
C SER A 304 15.90 -18.99 19.02
N ASP A 305 16.80 -19.68 19.74
CA ASP A 305 18.23 -19.70 19.41
C ASP A 305 18.49 -20.19 17.97
N ASP A 306 17.70 -21.17 17.51
CA ASP A 306 17.78 -21.71 16.16
C ASP A 306 17.37 -20.67 15.11
N PHE A 307 16.27 -19.95 15.34
CA PHE A 307 15.83 -18.87 14.45
C PHE A 307 16.83 -17.71 14.41
N ARG A 308 17.40 -17.33 15.55
CA ARG A 308 18.46 -16.32 15.62
C ARG A 308 19.72 -16.78 14.88
N MET A 309 20.02 -18.08 14.86
CA MET A 309 21.16 -18.63 14.11
C MET A 309 20.93 -18.58 12.59
N GLU A 310 19.70 -18.84 12.15
CA GLU A 310 19.30 -18.72 10.75
C GLU A 310 19.36 -17.28 10.24
N LEU A 311 18.77 -16.33 10.98
CA LEU A 311 18.83 -14.91 10.65
C LEU A 311 20.28 -14.39 10.57
N LYS A 312 21.17 -14.84 11.47
CA LYS A 312 22.60 -14.51 11.41
C LYS A 312 23.26 -15.06 10.13
N THR A 313 22.88 -16.27 9.73
CA THR A 313 23.38 -16.94 8.52
C THR A 313 22.93 -16.20 7.27
N ASP A 314 21.66 -15.82 7.20
CA ASP A 314 21.10 -15.10 6.07
C ASP A 314 21.62 -13.67 5.97
N ARG A 315 21.74 -12.98 7.10
CA ARG A 315 22.38 -11.66 7.15
C ARG A 315 23.83 -11.71 6.66
N LYS A 316 24.56 -12.79 6.94
CA LYS A 316 25.92 -12.99 6.42
C LYS A 316 25.92 -13.14 4.90
N LYS A 317 25.02 -13.96 4.34
CA LYS A 317 24.85 -14.12 2.87
C LYS A 317 24.48 -12.81 2.20
N ILE A 318 23.52 -12.05 2.74
CA ILE A 318 23.13 -10.74 2.21
C ILE A 318 24.32 -9.77 2.21
N ASN A 319 25.14 -9.76 3.26
CA ASN A 319 26.35 -8.93 3.31
C ASN A 319 27.39 -9.33 2.25
N GLU A 320 27.53 -10.62 1.94
CA GLU A 320 28.38 -11.12 0.86
C GLU A 320 27.85 -10.66 -0.51
N TRP A 321 26.54 -10.79 -0.76
CA TRP A 321 25.91 -10.29 -1.98
C TRP A 321 26.04 -8.78 -2.15
N LEU A 322 25.80 -7.99 -1.09
CA LEU A 322 25.98 -6.54 -1.10
C LEU A 322 27.41 -6.15 -1.44
N ARG A 323 28.40 -6.87 -0.89
CA ARG A 323 29.82 -6.63 -1.17
C ARG A 323 30.14 -6.87 -2.64
N GLU A 324 29.70 -7.99 -3.20
CA GLU A 324 29.95 -8.32 -4.60
C GLU A 324 29.17 -7.42 -5.57
N LEU A 325 27.90 -7.10 -5.29
CA LEU A 325 27.10 -6.15 -6.08
C LEU A 325 27.72 -4.75 -6.11
N ARG A 326 28.26 -4.28 -4.98
CA ARG A 326 28.97 -2.99 -4.90
C ARG A 326 30.30 -3.02 -5.66
N LYS A 327 31.03 -4.13 -5.60
CA LYS A 327 32.30 -4.34 -6.32
C LYS A 327 32.11 -4.35 -7.83
N HIS A 328 31.04 -4.98 -8.32
CA HIS A 328 30.74 -5.09 -9.74
C HIS A 328 29.74 -4.04 -10.25
N LYS A 329 29.39 -3.04 -9.44
CA LYS A 329 28.39 -2.00 -9.73
C LYS A 329 28.59 -1.31 -11.09
N LYS A 330 29.84 -1.15 -11.55
CA LYS A 330 30.22 -0.52 -12.83
C LYS A 330 30.22 -1.46 -14.04
N ASP A 331 30.38 -2.77 -13.82
CA ASP A 331 30.60 -3.78 -14.87
C ASP A 331 29.32 -4.57 -15.18
N VAL A 332 28.44 -4.74 -14.19
CA VAL A 332 27.15 -5.44 -14.27
C VAL A 332 26.21 -4.86 -15.34
N ASN A 333 26.40 -3.60 -15.72
CA ASN A 333 25.62 -2.91 -16.75
C ASN A 333 26.24 -2.95 -18.14
N LYS A 334 27.45 -3.51 -18.30
CA LYS A 334 28.21 -3.48 -19.56
C LYS A 334 28.49 -4.86 -20.15
N ASP A 335 28.50 -5.92 -19.35
CA ASP A 335 28.89 -7.25 -19.80
C ASP A 335 27.70 -8.26 -19.76
N PRO A 336 27.20 -8.71 -20.92
CA PRO A 336 26.18 -9.75 -21.02
C PRO A 336 26.61 -11.12 -20.46
N SER A 337 27.91 -11.41 -20.32
CA SER A 337 28.39 -12.67 -19.72
C SER A 337 28.14 -12.73 -18.20
N MET A 338 27.98 -11.57 -17.55
CA MET A 338 27.57 -11.45 -16.15
C MET A 338 26.07 -11.73 -15.95
N MET A 339 25.30 -12.02 -17.02
CA MET A 339 23.88 -12.36 -16.94
C MET A 339 23.65 -13.71 -16.23
N LYS A 340 24.53 -14.69 -16.47
CA LYS A 340 24.49 -15.97 -15.75
C LYS A 340 24.69 -15.77 -14.24
N TRP A 341 25.66 -14.93 -13.88
CA TRP A 341 25.91 -14.56 -12.48
C TRP A 341 24.77 -13.75 -11.85
N LYS A 342 24.08 -12.89 -12.63
CA LYS A 342 22.84 -12.21 -12.18
C LYS A 342 21.74 -13.22 -11.86
N ILE A 343 21.58 -14.24 -12.70
CA ILE A 343 20.58 -15.31 -12.50
C ILE A 343 20.93 -16.07 -11.22
N GLU A 344 22.18 -16.48 -11.03
CA GLU A 344 22.62 -17.20 -9.82
C GLU A 344 22.39 -16.41 -8.51
N ILE A 345 22.63 -15.09 -8.48
CA ILE A 345 22.32 -14.26 -7.30
C ILE A 345 20.81 -14.09 -7.11
N MET A 346 20.04 -13.96 -8.20
CA MET A 346 18.59 -13.88 -8.10
C MET A 346 17.98 -15.20 -7.63
N ASP A 347 18.50 -16.33 -8.11
CA ASP A 347 18.12 -17.67 -7.66
C ASP A 347 18.49 -17.87 -6.19
N ALA A 348 19.63 -17.36 -5.73
CA ALA A 348 20.00 -17.45 -4.31
C ALA A 348 19.17 -16.52 -3.40
N ILE A 349 18.80 -15.32 -3.87
CA ILE A 349 17.85 -14.43 -3.18
C ILE A 349 16.45 -15.07 -3.15
N LYS A 350 16.04 -15.67 -4.27
CA LYS A 350 14.79 -16.42 -4.42
C LYS A 350 14.74 -17.63 -3.50
N GLU A 351 15.76 -18.48 -3.48
CA GLU A 351 15.83 -19.63 -2.57
C GLU A 351 15.82 -19.21 -1.10
N ASN A 352 16.44 -18.08 -0.76
CA ASN A 352 16.41 -17.55 0.59
C ASN A 352 15.03 -17.00 0.99
N ILE A 353 14.32 -16.37 0.05
CA ILE A 353 12.94 -15.94 0.23
C ILE A 353 12.01 -17.17 0.29
N ASP A 354 12.20 -18.18 -0.57
CA ASP A 354 11.43 -19.42 -0.62
C ASP A 354 11.58 -20.24 0.67
N VAL A 355 12.76 -20.35 1.26
CA VAL A 355 12.96 -21.07 2.54
C VAL A 355 12.25 -20.34 3.69
N ASN A 356 12.38 -19.01 3.74
CA ASN A 356 11.69 -18.20 4.74
C ASN A 356 10.16 -18.12 4.52
N LEU A 357 9.65 -18.37 3.31
CA LEU A 357 8.22 -18.41 3.00
C LEU A 357 7.61 -19.82 3.11
N ARG A 358 8.37 -20.90 2.88
CA ARG A 358 7.90 -22.29 2.99
C ARG A 358 7.55 -22.71 4.42
N GLU A 359 8.17 -22.09 5.42
CA GLU A 359 7.74 -22.28 6.82
C GLU A 359 6.43 -21.53 7.15
N TRP A 360 5.97 -20.64 6.26
CA TRP A 360 4.86 -19.71 6.50
C TRP A 360 3.69 -19.83 5.49
N CYS A 361 3.84 -20.56 4.37
CA CYS A 361 2.80 -20.80 3.37
C CYS A 361 2.58 -22.31 3.18
N THR A 362 1.37 -22.80 3.51
CA THR A 362 1.06 -24.23 3.59
C THR A 362 0.27 -24.83 2.43
N ASP A 363 -0.02 -24.13 1.33
CA ASP A 363 -0.75 -24.74 0.19
C ASP A 363 0.08 -24.89 -1.10
N GLU A 364 -0.16 -26.02 -1.78
CA GLU A 364 0.53 -26.45 -3.01
C GLU A 364 0.17 -25.60 -4.24
N GLU A 365 -0.98 -24.91 -4.21
CA GLU A 365 -1.47 -24.08 -5.32
C GLU A 365 -0.72 -22.74 -5.42
N THR A 366 -0.39 -22.13 -4.28
CA THR A 366 0.45 -20.92 -4.22
C THR A 366 1.87 -21.23 -4.72
N LYS A 367 2.35 -22.44 -4.46
CA LYS A 367 3.64 -22.92 -4.94
C LYS A 367 3.66 -23.12 -6.47
N GLU A 368 2.64 -23.74 -7.07
CA GLU A 368 2.52 -23.90 -8.53
C GLU A 368 2.46 -22.56 -9.27
N MET A 369 1.73 -21.58 -8.73
CA MET A 369 1.60 -20.25 -9.33
C MET A 369 2.93 -19.47 -9.33
N TYR A 370 3.72 -19.56 -8.25
CA TYR A 370 5.05 -18.95 -8.24
C TYR A 370 6.04 -19.69 -9.15
N GLU A 371 5.94 -21.02 -9.25
CA GLU A 371 6.73 -21.82 -10.19
C GLU A 371 6.41 -21.49 -11.67
N GLU A 372 5.19 -21.07 -12.00
CA GLU A 372 4.82 -20.56 -13.35
C GLU A 372 5.26 -19.10 -13.62
N GLU A 373 5.39 -18.25 -12.60
CA GLU A 373 5.86 -16.86 -12.74
C GLU A 373 7.40 -16.73 -12.88
N LEU A 374 8.14 -17.81 -12.60
CA LEU A 374 9.60 -17.92 -12.64
C LEU A 374 10.09 -18.51 -13.97
#